data_AF-A0A9D3S633-F1
#
_entry.id   AF-A0A9D3S633-F1
#
_cell.length_a   1.000
_cell.length_b   1.000
_cell.length_c   1.000
_cell.angle_alpha   90.00
_cell.angle_beta   90.00
_cell.angle_gamma   90.00
#
_symmetry.space_group_name_H-M   'P 1'
#
loop_
_entity.id
_entity.type
_entity.pdbx_description
1 polymer ?
#
loop_
_entity_poly.entity_id
_entity_poly.type
_entity_poly.pdbx_seq_one_letter_code
_entity_poly.pdbx_strand_id
1 'polypeptide(L)'
;YPQVKVWDLPGIGTPNFKADEYLQKVEFQRYDFFIIIASERFKVSSLKLATEIQGMKRFYFVRSKIDSDLDAEKRKKGFDKDKTLSLIRQDCIKGLQESGVPSPAVFLISSFNLQLYDFPQLEETMERELPKHNDEAIADRCIKSQLLTSSCKLI
;
A
#
# COMPACT_ATOMS: atom_id res chain seq x y z
N TYR A 1 -6.40 -22.04 14.68
CA TYR A 1 -6.65 -21.18 13.51
C TYR A 1 -5.88 -19.87 13.68
N PRO A 2 -4.77 -19.68 12.97
CA PRO A 2 -4.20 -18.34 12.87
C PRO A 2 -5.10 -17.56 11.90
N GLN A 3 -6.08 -16.84 12.46
CA GLN A 3 -7.01 -16.04 11.69
C GLN A 3 -6.28 -14.78 11.22
N VAL A 4 -5.91 -14.70 9.94
CA VAL A 4 -5.49 -13.42 9.35
C VAL A 4 -6.68 -12.48 9.38
N LYS A 5 -6.57 -11.41 10.18
CA LYS A 5 -7.61 -10.38 10.31
C LYS A 5 -7.14 -9.12 9.61
N VAL A 6 -7.81 -8.74 8.54
CA VAL A 6 -7.54 -7.48 7.85
C VAL A 6 -8.50 -6.41 8.36
N TRP A 7 -7.96 -5.24 8.68
CA TRP A 7 -8.72 -4.12 9.22
C TRP A 7 -8.66 -2.95 8.24
N ASP A 8 -9.83 -2.45 7.85
CA ASP A 8 -9.94 -1.24 7.03
C ASP A 8 -9.88 -0.02 7.95
N LEU A 9 -8.77 0.70 7.91
CA LEU A 9 -8.54 1.84 8.79
C LEU A 9 -9.02 3.15 8.13
N PRO A 10 -9.58 4.10 8.90
CA PRO A 10 -10.03 5.38 8.35
C PRO A 10 -8.84 6.16 7.76
N GLY A 11 -9.09 6.93 6.70
CA GLY A 11 -8.04 7.74 6.08
C GLY A 11 -7.50 8.84 7.03
N ILE A 12 -6.17 8.95 7.11
CA ILE A 12 -5.49 9.99 7.89
C ILE A 12 -5.72 11.39 7.26
N GLY A 13 -6.15 12.34 8.10
CA GLY A 13 -6.51 13.70 7.66
C GLY A 13 -8.00 13.89 7.34
N THR A 14 -8.87 12.93 7.68
CA THR A 14 -10.31 13.20 7.79
C THR A 14 -10.58 14.12 9.00
N PRO A 15 -11.64 14.93 9.00
CA PRO A 15 -11.90 15.93 10.06
C PRO A 15 -11.87 15.37 11.49
N ASN A 16 -12.19 14.08 11.65
CA ASN A 16 -12.25 13.40 12.94
C ASN A 16 -10.94 12.70 13.36
N PHE A 17 -9.93 12.66 12.48
CA PHE A 17 -8.67 11.93 12.68
C PHE A 17 -7.46 12.82 12.33
N LYS A 18 -7.05 13.62 13.33
CA LYS A 18 -5.74 14.31 13.32
C LYS A 18 -4.61 13.28 13.36
N ALA A 19 -3.53 13.53 12.64
CA ALA A 19 -2.39 12.59 12.51
C ALA A 19 -1.83 12.19 13.88
N ASP A 20 -1.70 13.16 14.76
CA ASP A 20 -1.10 13.05 16.10
C ASP A 20 -1.87 12.11 17.04
N GLU A 21 -3.19 11.94 16.82
CA GLU A 21 -4.06 11.04 17.58
C GLU A 21 -4.39 9.74 16.83
N TYR A 22 -4.00 9.65 15.56
CA TYR A 22 -4.43 8.58 14.66
C TYR A 22 -3.98 7.21 15.16
N LEU A 23 -2.68 7.07 15.45
CA LEU A 23 -2.09 5.80 15.89
C LEU A 23 -2.70 5.27 17.20
N GLN A 24 -3.09 6.18 18.11
CA GLN A 24 -3.77 5.82 19.34
C GLN A 24 -5.21 5.37 19.07
N LYS A 25 -5.97 6.13 18.28
CA LYS A 25 -7.38 5.83 17.97
C LYS A 25 -7.56 4.54 17.18
N VAL A 26 -6.61 4.18 16.32
CA VAL A 26 -6.67 2.93 15.56
C VAL A 26 -6.14 1.72 16.31
N GLU A 27 -5.67 1.89 17.57
CA GLU A 27 -5.03 0.84 18.36
C GLU A 27 -3.82 0.22 17.64
N PHE A 28 -2.91 1.05 17.13
CA PHE A 28 -1.78 0.66 16.28
C PHE A 28 -0.97 -0.56 16.77
N GLN A 29 -0.86 -0.74 18.09
CA GLN A 29 -0.11 -1.85 18.67
C GLN A 29 -0.68 -3.24 18.35
N ARG A 30 -1.99 -3.32 18.01
CA ARG A 30 -2.71 -4.57 17.81
C ARG A 30 -2.47 -5.25 16.45
N TYR A 31 -1.73 -4.60 15.54
CA TYR A 31 -1.48 -5.11 14.18
C TYR A 31 -0.03 -5.55 14.03
N ASP A 32 0.22 -6.58 13.23
CA ASP A 32 1.56 -7.09 12.98
C ASP A 32 2.33 -6.26 11.94
N PHE A 33 1.62 -5.74 10.93
CA PHE A 33 2.16 -4.88 9.87
C PHE A 33 1.06 -3.99 9.29
N PHE A 34 1.47 -3.01 8.49
CA PHE A 34 0.57 -2.05 7.84
C PHE A 34 0.70 -2.08 6.31
N ILE A 35 -0.41 -1.83 5.62
CA ILE A 35 -0.41 -1.59 4.18
C ILE A 35 -0.92 -0.18 3.97
N ILE A 36 -0.05 0.70 3.47
CA ILE A 36 -0.40 2.08 3.15
C ILE A 36 -0.73 2.14 1.66
N ILE A 37 -2.02 2.22 1.35
CA ILE A 37 -2.51 2.31 -0.04
C ILE A 37 -2.68 3.78 -0.43
N ALA A 38 -2.11 4.18 -1.56
CA ALA A 38 -2.27 5.51 -2.14
C ALA A 38 -2.56 5.43 -3.64
N SER A 39 -3.39 6.33 -4.17
CA SER A 39 -3.68 6.48 -5.60
C SER A 39 -3.41 7.92 -6.06
N GLU A 40 -3.17 8.10 -7.37
CA GLU A 40 -3.11 9.39 -8.09
C GLU A 40 -2.04 10.39 -7.62
N ARG A 41 -2.20 11.02 -6.45
CA ARG A 41 -1.22 11.98 -5.89
C ARG A 41 -0.80 11.55 -4.49
N PHE A 42 0.51 11.59 -4.24
CA PHE A 42 1.07 11.45 -2.89
C PHE A 42 0.48 12.52 -1.98
N LYS A 43 -0.35 12.09 -1.02
CA LYS A 43 -0.83 12.98 0.03
C LYS A 43 0.25 13.07 1.10
N VAL A 44 0.52 14.29 1.55
CA VAL A 44 1.41 14.57 2.70
C VAL A 44 1.00 13.72 3.91
N SER A 45 -0.29 13.44 4.06
CA SER A 45 -0.81 12.58 5.13
C SER A 45 -0.32 11.13 5.05
N SER A 46 -0.25 10.54 3.85
CA SER A 46 0.29 9.18 3.65
C SER A 46 1.78 9.09 3.95
N LEU A 47 2.55 10.15 3.63
CA LEU A 47 3.98 10.22 3.95
C LEU A 47 4.22 10.33 5.45
N LYS A 48 3.49 11.21 6.14
CA LYS A 48 3.55 11.33 7.61
C LYS A 48 3.29 10.00 8.29
N LEU A 49 2.25 9.27 7.85
CA LEU A 49 1.94 7.96 8.38
C LEU A 49 3.08 6.96 8.14
N ALA A 50 3.65 6.92 6.93
CA ALA A 50 4.77 6.06 6.62
C ALA A 50 6.00 6.34 7.50
N THR A 51 6.31 7.62 7.73
CA THR A 51 7.41 8.07 8.60
C THR A 51 7.19 7.63 10.05
N GLU A 52 5.98 7.82 10.58
CA GLU A 52 5.66 7.43 11.95
C GLU A 52 5.74 5.91 12.15
N ILE A 53 5.29 5.13 11.16
CA ILE A 53 5.26 3.66 11.25
C ILE A 53 6.64 3.04 11.09
N GLN A 54 7.50 3.58 10.21
CA GLN A 54 8.82 3.01 9.88
C GLN A 54 9.68 2.68 11.10
N GLY A 55 9.60 3.48 12.16
CA GLY A 55 10.37 3.29 13.38
C GLY A 55 9.74 2.33 14.40
N MET A 56 8.50 1.89 14.17
CA MET A 56 7.70 1.14 15.14
C MET A 56 7.33 -0.25 14.65
N LYS A 57 6.85 -0.38 13.41
CA LYS A 57 6.41 -1.64 12.80
C LYS A 57 6.71 -1.66 11.31
N ARG A 58 6.63 -2.85 10.72
CA ARG A 58 6.77 -3.03 9.28
C ARG A 58 5.55 -2.45 8.55
N PHE A 59 5.79 -1.82 7.41
CA PHE A 59 4.73 -1.44 6.49
C PHE A 59 5.13 -1.66 5.04
N TYR A 60 4.11 -1.80 4.20
CA TYR A 60 4.24 -1.87 2.75
C TYR A 60 3.50 -0.70 2.13
N PHE A 61 4.17 0.02 1.23
CA PHE A 61 3.54 1.09 0.48
C PHE A 61 3.01 0.55 -0.85
N VAL A 62 1.72 0.75 -1.09
CA VAL A 62 1.03 0.24 -2.28
C VAL A 62 0.49 1.41 -3.08
N ARG A 63 1.03 1.60 -4.29
CA ARG A 63 0.50 2.54 -5.27
C ARG A 63 -0.58 1.83 -6.09
N SER A 64 -1.83 2.17 -5.85
CA SER A 64 -2.98 1.62 -6.59
C SER A 64 -3.34 2.47 -7.82
N LYS A 65 -4.26 1.95 -8.64
CA LYS A 65 -4.77 2.57 -9.88
C LYS A 65 -3.68 2.83 -10.94
N ILE A 66 -2.72 1.92 -11.05
CA ILE A 66 -1.65 2.00 -12.06
C ILE A 66 -2.20 1.98 -13.49
N ASP A 67 -3.31 1.27 -13.71
CA ASP A 67 -4.08 1.33 -14.95
C ASP A 67 -4.43 2.78 -15.35
N SER A 68 -5.00 3.56 -14.42
CA SER A 68 -5.35 4.96 -14.64
C SER A 68 -4.13 5.85 -14.87
N ASP A 69 -3.06 5.66 -14.09
CA ASP A 69 -1.80 6.38 -14.26
C ASP A 69 -1.21 6.11 -15.67
N LEU A 70 -1.23 4.86 -16.13
CA LEU A 70 -0.77 4.48 -17.46
C LEU A 70 -1.68 5.03 -18.56
N ASP A 71 -3.00 4.99 -18.40
CA ASP A 71 -3.95 5.52 -19.38
C ASP A 71 -3.86 7.04 -19.53
N ALA A 72 -3.51 7.75 -18.46
CA ALA A 72 -3.21 9.18 -18.52
C ALA A 72 -1.93 9.46 -19.33
N GLU A 73 -0.88 8.67 -19.12
CA GLU A 73 0.41 8.82 -19.83
C GLU A 73 0.37 8.34 -21.29
N LYS A 74 -0.47 7.35 -21.62
CA LYS A 74 -0.68 6.86 -23.01
C LYS A 74 -1.08 7.97 -23.98
N ARG A 75 -1.69 9.06 -23.49
CA ARG A 75 -2.11 10.20 -24.31
C ARG A 75 -0.94 11.07 -24.76
N LYS A 76 0.26 10.89 -24.20
CA LYS A 76 1.47 11.65 -24.54
C LYS A 76 2.26 10.96 -25.65
N LYS A 77 2.92 11.76 -26.51
CA LYS A 77 3.85 11.24 -27.52
C LYS A 77 5.06 10.58 -26.84
N GLY A 78 5.46 9.40 -27.33
CA GLY A 78 6.61 8.66 -26.80
C GLY A 78 6.30 7.89 -25.51
N PHE A 79 5.05 7.48 -25.30
CA PHE A 79 4.67 6.63 -24.18
C PHE A 79 5.45 5.31 -24.19
N ASP A 80 6.05 5.00 -23.06
CA ASP A 80 6.72 3.75 -22.77
C ASP A 80 6.22 3.26 -21.40
N LYS A 81 5.56 2.10 -21.40
CA LYS A 81 4.92 1.56 -20.21
C LYS A 81 5.92 1.31 -19.09
N ASP A 82 7.06 0.70 -19.39
CA ASP A 82 8.04 0.28 -18.38
C ASP A 82 8.77 1.50 -17.81
N LYS A 83 9.07 2.49 -18.66
CA LYS A 83 9.60 3.79 -18.23
C LYS A 83 8.62 4.52 -17.32
N THR A 84 7.34 4.56 -17.68
CA THR A 84 6.31 5.18 -16.83
C THR A 84 6.19 4.48 -15.48
N LEU A 85 6.15 3.14 -15.45
CA LEU A 85 6.12 2.38 -14.19
C LEU A 85 7.37 2.63 -13.34
N SER A 86 8.54 2.69 -13.97
CA SER A 86 9.81 2.99 -13.29
C SER A 86 9.80 4.38 -12.66
N LEU A 87 9.33 5.40 -13.39
CA LEU A 87 9.21 6.77 -12.90
C LEU A 87 8.24 6.86 -11.71
N ILE A 88 7.05 6.24 -11.82
CA ILE A 88 6.08 6.21 -10.73
C ILE A 88 6.71 5.57 -9.49
N ARG A 89 7.41 4.44 -9.64
CA ARG A 89 8.08 3.76 -8.51
C ARG A 89 9.16 4.65 -7.89
N GLN A 90 10.00 5.29 -8.71
CA GLN A 90 11.05 6.19 -8.23
C GLN A 90 10.49 7.39 -7.49
N ASP A 91 9.42 8.00 -7.99
CA ASP A 91 8.72 9.09 -7.32
C ASP A 91 8.19 8.67 -5.95
N CYS A 92 7.64 7.45 -5.86
CA CYS A 92 7.20 6.88 -4.59
C CYS A 92 8.36 6.71 -3.60
N ILE A 93 9.45 6.07 -4.04
CA ILE A 93 10.63 5.81 -3.22
C ILE A 93 11.24 7.12 -2.74
N LYS A 94 11.42 8.08 -3.66
CA LYS A 94 11.99 9.39 -3.36
C LYS A 94 11.17 10.14 -2.32
N GLY A 95 9.84 10.23 -2.50
CA GLY A 95 8.97 10.90 -1.54
C GLY A 95 9.00 10.28 -0.14
N LEU A 96 9.09 8.95 -0.06
CA LEU A 96 9.23 8.24 1.20
C LEU A 96 10.61 8.47 1.85
N GLN A 97 11.69 8.44 1.07
CA GLN A 97 13.05 8.70 1.54
C GLN A 97 13.22 10.13 2.05
N GLU A 98 12.72 11.12 1.31
CA GLU A 98 12.71 12.53 1.73
C GLU A 98 11.90 12.75 3.02
N SER A 99 10.90 11.89 3.27
CA SER A 99 10.10 11.93 4.50
C SER A 99 10.72 11.16 5.67
N GLY A 100 11.90 10.55 5.50
CA GLY A 100 12.62 9.83 6.56
C GLY A 100 12.45 8.31 6.55
N VAL A 101 11.93 7.72 5.47
CA VAL A 101 11.85 6.26 5.28
C VAL A 101 13.01 5.79 4.39
N PRO A 102 14.12 5.26 4.94
CA PRO A 102 15.35 5.03 4.17
C PRO A 102 15.22 3.89 3.13
N SER A 103 14.42 2.86 3.43
CA SER A 103 14.26 1.67 2.57
C SER A 103 12.78 1.29 2.43
N PRO A 104 11.99 2.06 1.67
CA PRO A 104 10.56 1.79 1.51
C PRO A 104 10.31 0.58 0.60
N ALA A 105 9.48 -0.37 1.04
CA ALA A 105 8.94 -1.41 0.18
C ALA A 105 7.73 -0.84 -0.59
N VAL A 106 7.88 -0.64 -1.91
CA VAL A 106 6.88 -0.04 -2.79
C VAL A 106 6.36 -1.06 -3.80
N PHE A 107 5.05 -1.26 -3.85
CA PHE A 107 4.36 -2.14 -4.79
C PHE A 107 3.38 -1.35 -5.65
N LEU A 108 3.44 -1.53 -6.96
CA LEU A 108 2.53 -0.93 -7.94
C LEU A 108 1.45 -1.96 -8.30
N ILE A 109 0.16 -1.64 -8.09
CA ILE A 109 -0.94 -2.58 -8.35
C ILE A 109 -2.08 -1.94 -9.16
N SER A 110 -2.88 -2.81 -9.78
CA SER A 110 -4.17 -2.46 -10.37
C SER A 110 -5.26 -3.36 -9.79
N SER A 111 -6.37 -2.77 -9.35
CA SER A 111 -7.52 -3.54 -8.86
C SER A 111 -8.32 -4.20 -9.99
N PHE A 112 -8.13 -3.78 -11.25
CA PHE A 112 -8.79 -4.40 -12.39
C PHE A 112 -8.18 -5.75 -12.76
N ASN A 113 -6.89 -5.96 -12.51
CA ASN A 113 -6.24 -7.24 -12.73
C ASN A 113 -5.10 -7.46 -11.72
N LEU A 114 -5.39 -8.31 -10.73
CA LEU A 114 -4.46 -8.67 -9.66
C LEU A 114 -3.28 -9.54 -10.12
N GLN A 115 -3.29 -10.07 -11.35
CA GLN A 115 -2.17 -10.85 -11.88
C GLN A 115 -1.13 -9.97 -12.59
N LEU A 116 -1.37 -8.65 -12.67
CA LEU A 116 -0.45 -7.71 -13.30
C LEU A 116 0.36 -6.93 -12.25
N TYR A 117 1.50 -6.41 -12.71
CA TYR A 117 2.40 -5.55 -11.94
C TYR A 117 2.94 -6.27 -10.69
N ASP A 118 2.95 -5.59 -9.54
CA ASP A 118 3.64 -6.05 -8.34
C ASP A 118 2.70 -6.76 -7.35
N PHE A 119 1.43 -7.01 -7.70
CA PHE A 119 0.49 -7.66 -6.79
C PHE A 119 0.93 -9.10 -6.41
N PRO A 120 1.39 -9.96 -7.35
CA PRO A 120 1.92 -11.28 -6.99
C PRO A 120 3.15 -11.18 -6.06
N GLN A 121 3.97 -10.15 -6.22
CA GLN A 121 5.17 -9.93 -5.39
C GLN A 121 4.81 -9.41 -4.00
N LEU A 122 3.76 -8.59 -3.90
CA LEU A 122 3.20 -8.14 -2.62
C LEU A 122 2.68 -9.33 -1.83
N GLU A 123 1.92 -10.21 -2.49
CA GLU A 123 1.39 -11.44 -1.91
C GLU A 123 2.50 -12.36 -1.40
N GLU A 124 3.47 -12.72 -2.25
CA GLU A 124 4.61 -13.55 -1.85
C GLU A 124 5.40 -12.94 -0.69
N THR A 125 5.58 -11.61 -0.70
CA THR A 125 6.28 -10.89 0.38
C THR A 125 5.50 -10.99 1.69
N MET A 126 4.18 -10.79 1.64
CA MET A 126 3.33 -10.91 2.81
C MET A 126 3.29 -12.33 3.36
N GLU A 127 3.16 -13.34 2.50
CA GLU A 127 3.17 -14.76 2.89
C GLU A 127 4.49 -15.17 3.55
N ARG A 128 5.62 -14.72 3.00
CA ARG A 128 6.95 -14.99 3.56
C ARG A 128 7.15 -14.31 4.91
N GLU A 129 6.58 -13.13 5.11
CA GLU A 129 6.78 -12.32 6.32
C GLU A 129 5.73 -12.57 7.41
N LEU A 130 4.60 -13.18 7.07
CA LEU A 130 3.63 -13.68 8.02
C LEU A 130 4.23 -14.87 8.80
N PRO A 131 3.99 -14.99 10.12
CA PRO A 131 4.42 -16.17 10.86
C PRO A 131 3.84 -17.42 10.21
N LYS A 132 4.71 -18.38 9.84
CA LYS A 132 4.33 -19.67 9.26
C LYS A 132 3.51 -20.48 10.27
N HIS A 133 2.23 -20.20 10.36
CA HIS A 133 1.27 -21.04 11.05
C HIS A 133 0.35 -21.63 9.98
N ASN A 134 0.73 -22.83 9.52
CA ASN A 134 0.05 -23.92 8.79
C ASN A 134 -1.13 -23.69 7.80
N ASP A 135 -1.67 -22.49 7.61
CA ASP A 135 -2.86 -22.24 6.78
C ASP A 135 -2.62 -21.10 5.76
N GLU A 136 -1.63 -21.25 4.88
CA GLU A 136 -1.23 -20.27 3.85
C GLU A 136 -2.40 -19.84 2.93
N ALA A 137 -3.30 -20.77 2.57
CA ALA A 137 -4.38 -20.52 1.61
C ALA A 137 -5.50 -19.57 2.11
N ILE A 138 -5.68 -19.39 3.42
CA ILE A 138 -6.74 -18.52 3.99
C ILE A 138 -6.25 -17.08 4.10
N ALA A 139 -4.99 -16.89 4.47
CA ALA A 139 -4.33 -15.59 4.52
C ALA A 139 -4.42 -14.89 3.15
N ASP A 140 -4.05 -15.63 2.12
CA ASP A 140 -4.09 -15.21 0.72
C ASP A 140 -5.46 -14.65 0.31
N ARG A 141 -6.52 -15.44 0.53
CA ARG A 141 -7.89 -15.07 0.15
C ARG A 141 -8.40 -13.84 0.92
N CYS A 142 -8.08 -13.71 2.21
CA CYS A 142 -8.48 -12.56 3.02
C CYS A 142 -7.77 -11.28 2.60
N ILE A 143 -6.45 -11.35 2.31
CA ILE A 143 -5.66 -10.21 1.84
C ILE A 143 -6.14 -9.75 0.47
N LYS A 144 -6.30 -10.68 -0.49
CA LYS A 144 -6.84 -10.39 -1.82
C LYS A 144 -8.22 -9.72 -1.75
N SER A 145 -9.15 -10.28 -0.97
CA SER A 145 -10.50 -9.73 -0.82
C SER A 145 -10.48 -8.32 -0.21
N GLN A 146 -9.63 -8.07 0.78
CA GLN A 146 -9.57 -6.76 1.42
C GLN A 146 -8.85 -5.72 0.55
N LEU A 147 -7.73 -6.06 -0.07
CA LEU A 147 -7.03 -5.17 -0.99
C LEU A 147 -7.93 -4.77 -2.17
N LEU A 148 -8.73 -5.70 -2.70
CA LEU A 148 -9.77 -5.40 -3.68
C LEU A 148 -10.80 -4.43 -3.12
N THR A 149 -11.32 -4.68 -1.91
CA THR A 149 -12.36 -3.84 -1.30
C THR A 149 -11.85 -2.43 -0.97
N SER A 150 -10.66 -2.29 -0.39
CA SER A 150 -10.06 -0.99 -0.04
C SER A 150 -9.58 -0.24 -1.28
N SER A 151 -9.09 -0.93 -2.32
CA SER A 151 -8.81 -0.31 -3.63
C SER A 151 -10.09 0.18 -4.31
N CYS A 152 -11.21 -0.55 -4.18
CA CYS A 152 -12.52 -0.17 -4.69
C CYS A 152 -13.22 0.93 -3.85
N LYS A 153 -12.90 1.10 -2.56
CA LYS A 153 -13.43 2.19 -1.72
C LYS A 153 -12.75 3.55 -1.98
N LEU A 154 -11.62 3.56 -2.69
CA LEU A 154 -10.95 4.78 -3.15
C LEU A 154 -11.43 5.23 -4.55
N ILE A 155 -12.52 4.64 -5.08
CA ILE A 155 -13.22 5.07 -6.30
C ILE A 155 -14.09 6.29 -6.00
#